data_AF-A0A0A0JUV6-F1
#
_entry.id   AF-A0A0A0JUV6-F1
#
_cell.length_a   1.000
_cell.length_b   1.000
_cell.length_c   1.000
_cell.angle_alpha   90.00
_cell.angle_beta   90.00
_cell.angle_gamma   90.00
#
_symmetry.space_group_name_H-M   'P 1'
#
loop_
_entity.id
_entity.type
_entity.pdbx_description
1 polymer ?
#
loop_
_entity_poly.entity_id
_entity_poly.type
_entity_poly.pdbx_seq_one_letter_code
_entity_poly.pdbx_strand_id
1 'polypeptide(L)'
;MAHSLARAADRALARGVVQGYRTTDEALRTIRGRIRFGDQLRARPGMWVPVEVTHDDFTVDTVENRILRAALRIMLAVPRLDDGVRRRLAHLDGRLEGVEVLRPGSPVPSWTPSRLNERYQPALRLAEVVLRNCSAKPSQEGIEMASFVVTMWKVFEDFVTIALTEALAPHPGRTHAQLPAFLAGAGSWERGEVPMNVDVVHRADDGRPLVVFDAKYKVASASGQYANADHYQMLAYCTALKVPRAWLIYAGGGSSTRTRTIKNIGVEVVEAPLDLSQSPNVVLRQVAQIATEALAGTTSKQEAG
;
A
#
# COMPACT_ATOMS: atom_id res chain seq x y z
N MET A 1 3.69 -10.08 -7.35
CA MET A 1 2.39 -9.42 -7.58
C MET A 1 1.32 -10.34 -8.16
N ALA A 2 1.48 -10.92 -9.36
CA ALA A 2 0.45 -11.79 -9.95
C ALA A 2 0.02 -12.97 -9.05
N HIS A 3 0.98 -13.67 -8.44
CA HIS A 3 0.71 -14.72 -7.43
C HIS A 3 -0.11 -14.19 -6.23
N SER A 4 0.25 -13.02 -5.71
CA SER A 4 -0.44 -12.40 -4.56
C SER A 4 -1.87 -12.01 -4.92
N LEU A 5 -2.07 -11.41 -6.11
CA LEU A 5 -3.39 -11.06 -6.63
C LEU A 5 -4.25 -12.31 -6.80
N ALA A 6 -3.72 -13.37 -7.43
CA ALA A 6 -4.45 -14.63 -7.61
C ALA A 6 -4.89 -15.23 -6.27
N ARG A 7 -3.99 -15.29 -5.28
CA ARG A 7 -4.32 -15.80 -3.93
C ARG A 7 -5.36 -14.95 -3.21
N ALA A 8 -5.28 -13.62 -3.33
CA ALA A 8 -6.25 -12.72 -2.71
C ALA A 8 -7.62 -12.82 -3.40
N ALA A 9 -7.65 -12.86 -4.73
CA ALA A 9 -8.86 -13.04 -5.53
C ALA A 9 -9.55 -14.38 -5.26
N ASP A 10 -8.80 -15.47 -5.10
CA ASP A 10 -9.38 -16.75 -4.70
C ASP A 10 -10.12 -16.67 -3.36
N ARG A 11 -9.51 -16.02 -2.36
CA ARG A 11 -10.17 -15.83 -1.05
C ARG A 11 -11.40 -14.94 -1.16
N ALA A 12 -11.33 -13.87 -1.94
CA ALA A 12 -12.45 -12.97 -2.17
C ALA A 12 -13.64 -13.69 -2.84
N LEU A 13 -13.34 -14.53 -3.84
CA LEU A 13 -14.33 -15.27 -4.61
C LEU A 13 -14.69 -16.63 -4.00
N ALA A 14 -14.04 -17.10 -2.94
CA ALA A 14 -14.25 -18.43 -2.37
C ALA A 14 -15.73 -18.72 -2.02
N ARG A 15 -16.47 -17.70 -1.58
CA ARG A 15 -17.90 -17.77 -1.23
C ARG A 15 -18.82 -17.22 -2.33
N GLY A 16 -18.38 -17.28 -3.58
CA GLY A 16 -19.08 -16.70 -4.73
C GLY A 16 -18.77 -15.23 -4.98
N VAL A 17 -19.22 -14.75 -6.13
CA VAL A 17 -19.10 -13.35 -6.55
C VAL A 17 -20.06 -12.49 -5.72
N VAL A 18 -19.59 -11.35 -5.21
CA VAL A 18 -20.47 -10.43 -4.49
C VAL A 18 -21.45 -9.82 -5.49
N GLN A 19 -22.73 -9.88 -5.17
CA GLN A 19 -23.77 -9.18 -5.90
C GLN A 19 -24.14 -7.90 -5.14
N GLY A 20 -24.45 -6.85 -5.88
CA GLY A 20 -24.84 -5.56 -5.32
C GLY A 20 -25.99 -4.97 -6.11
N TYR A 21 -26.70 -4.05 -5.48
CA TYR A 21 -27.69 -3.23 -6.17
C TYR A 21 -26.97 -2.15 -6.96
N ARG A 22 -27.29 -2.07 -8.26
CA ARG A 22 -26.85 -1.00 -9.13
C ARG A 22 -28.07 -0.30 -9.69
N THR A 23 -28.14 1.00 -9.50
CA THR A 23 -29.14 1.85 -10.13
C THR A 23 -28.80 2.00 -11.61
N THR A 24 -29.69 1.49 -12.47
CA THR A 24 -29.55 1.50 -13.91
C THR A 24 -30.69 2.29 -14.54
N ASP A 25 -30.32 3.12 -15.49
CA ASP A 25 -31.22 3.90 -16.31
C ASP A 25 -31.41 3.22 -17.67
N GLU A 26 -32.63 2.78 -17.97
CA GLU A 26 -32.94 2.01 -19.19
C GLU A 26 -34.30 2.36 -19.78
N ALA A 27 -34.43 2.15 -21.08
CA ALA A 27 -35.68 2.28 -21.81
C ALA A 27 -36.37 0.91 -21.92
N LEU A 28 -37.36 0.65 -21.07
CA LEU A 28 -38.04 -0.65 -20.99
C LEU A 28 -39.44 -0.62 -21.60
N ARG A 29 -39.90 -1.76 -22.14
CA ARG A 29 -41.29 -1.90 -22.61
C ARG A 29 -42.30 -2.03 -21.47
N THR A 30 -41.82 -2.32 -20.27
CA THR A 30 -42.59 -2.48 -19.04
C THR A 30 -42.05 -1.54 -17.98
N ILE A 31 -42.91 -1.07 -17.07
CA ILE A 31 -42.49 -0.22 -15.97
C ILE A 31 -41.85 -1.09 -14.88
N ARG A 32 -40.55 -0.87 -14.62
CA ARG A 32 -39.80 -1.43 -13.50
C ARG A 32 -39.04 -0.29 -12.84
N GLY A 33 -39.23 -0.08 -11.53
CA GLY A 33 -38.63 1.06 -10.82
C GLY A 33 -39.35 2.40 -11.08
N ARG A 34 -38.59 3.51 -11.08
CA ARG A 34 -39.11 4.88 -11.16
C ARG A 34 -39.04 5.41 -12.59
N ILE A 35 -40.15 5.93 -13.12
CA ILE A 35 -40.20 6.54 -14.45
C ILE A 35 -39.45 7.89 -14.45
N ARG A 36 -38.62 8.10 -15.46
CA ARG A 36 -37.89 9.35 -15.72
C ARG A 36 -38.67 10.24 -16.68
N PHE A 37 -39.78 10.82 -16.20
CA PHE A 37 -40.70 11.60 -17.04
C PHE A 37 -40.04 12.72 -17.85
N GLY A 38 -39.06 13.42 -17.26
CA GLY A 38 -38.33 14.49 -17.94
C GLY A 38 -37.54 13.99 -19.15
N ASP A 39 -36.91 12.82 -19.03
CA ASP A 39 -36.14 12.21 -20.11
C ASP A 39 -37.03 11.55 -21.15
N GLN A 40 -38.16 10.96 -20.73
CA GLN A 40 -39.17 10.45 -21.65
C GLN A 40 -39.70 11.54 -22.59
N LEU A 41 -40.10 12.69 -22.03
CA LEU A 41 -40.67 13.80 -22.81
C LEU A 41 -39.63 14.45 -23.74
N ARG A 42 -38.35 14.47 -23.34
CA ARG A 42 -37.25 15.02 -24.14
C ARG A 42 -36.80 14.07 -25.25
N ALA A 43 -36.58 12.80 -24.92
CA ALA A 43 -36.06 11.81 -25.86
C ALA A 43 -37.14 11.29 -26.81
N ARG A 44 -38.40 11.24 -26.36
CA ARG A 44 -39.51 10.61 -27.10
C ARG A 44 -40.86 11.37 -26.94
N PRO A 45 -40.99 12.59 -27.49
CA PRO A 45 -42.25 13.31 -27.48
C PRO A 45 -43.39 12.51 -28.15
N GLY A 46 -44.51 12.33 -27.45
CA GLY A 46 -45.71 11.64 -27.98
C GLY A 46 -45.63 10.11 -28.03
N MET A 47 -44.49 9.51 -27.66
CA MET A 47 -44.31 8.06 -27.65
C MET A 47 -44.16 7.55 -26.21
N TRP A 48 -45.08 6.68 -25.79
CA TRP A 48 -45.18 6.22 -24.41
C TRP A 48 -44.40 4.93 -24.12
N VAL A 49 -43.90 4.24 -25.14
CA VAL A 49 -43.12 3.00 -25.01
C VAL A 49 -41.99 3.01 -26.05
N PRO A 50 -40.74 2.61 -25.71
CA PRO A 50 -40.28 2.22 -24.38
C PRO A 50 -40.24 3.40 -23.40
N VAL A 51 -40.45 3.08 -22.12
CA VAL A 51 -40.48 4.01 -20.98
C VAL A 51 -39.08 4.13 -20.42
N GLU A 52 -38.56 5.35 -20.33
CA GLU A 52 -37.33 5.68 -19.61
C GLU A 52 -37.56 5.47 -18.10
N VAL A 53 -36.87 4.49 -17.51
CA VAL A 53 -36.97 4.13 -16.10
C VAL A 53 -35.59 4.07 -15.43
N THR A 54 -35.55 4.43 -14.16
CA THR A 54 -34.44 4.19 -13.24
C THR A 54 -34.84 3.06 -12.30
N HIS A 55 -34.06 1.98 -12.24
CA HIS A 55 -34.33 0.86 -11.35
C HIS A 55 -33.06 0.25 -10.77
N ASP A 56 -33.19 -0.43 -9.63
CA ASP A 56 -32.06 -1.12 -9.01
C ASP A 56 -32.02 -2.58 -9.45
N ASP A 57 -30.92 -2.96 -10.10
CA ASP A 57 -30.64 -4.33 -10.47
C ASP A 57 -29.70 -5.00 -9.48
N PHE A 58 -30.08 -6.19 -9.03
CA PHE A 58 -29.19 -7.04 -8.25
C PHE A 58 -28.27 -7.79 -9.21
N THR A 59 -27.04 -7.30 -9.34
CA THR A 59 -26.09 -7.73 -10.37
C THR A 59 -24.74 -8.08 -9.78
N VAL A 60 -24.01 -8.94 -10.49
CA VAL A 60 -22.58 -9.18 -10.25
C VAL A 60 -21.74 -8.00 -10.74
N ASP A 61 -22.28 -7.09 -11.54
CA ASP A 61 -21.55 -5.97 -12.12
C ASP A 61 -21.38 -4.80 -11.14
N THR A 62 -20.73 -5.08 -10.00
CA THR A 62 -20.41 -4.11 -8.96
C THR A 62 -19.06 -3.44 -9.21
N VAL A 63 -18.83 -2.29 -8.58
CA VAL A 63 -17.56 -1.57 -8.66
C VAL A 63 -16.38 -2.45 -8.22
N GLU A 64 -16.54 -3.19 -7.11
CA GLU A 64 -15.52 -4.10 -6.60
C GLU A 64 -15.16 -5.17 -7.63
N ASN A 65 -16.16 -5.77 -8.27
CA ASN A 65 -15.94 -6.83 -9.26
C ASN A 65 -15.29 -6.28 -10.52
N ARG A 66 -15.68 -5.08 -10.99
CA ARG A 66 -15.06 -4.40 -12.14
C ARG A 66 -13.58 -4.12 -11.91
N ILE A 67 -13.24 -3.59 -10.73
CA ILE A 67 -11.86 -3.30 -10.32
C ILE A 67 -11.03 -4.59 -10.28
N LEU A 68 -11.55 -5.63 -9.62
CA LEU A 68 -10.87 -6.92 -9.51
C LEU A 68 -10.65 -7.54 -10.90
N ARG A 69 -11.69 -7.57 -11.74
CA ARG A 69 -11.62 -8.13 -13.10
C ARG A 69 -10.60 -7.39 -13.96
N ALA A 70 -10.59 -6.05 -13.90
CA ALA A 70 -9.62 -5.24 -14.64
C ALA A 70 -8.18 -5.58 -14.25
N ALA A 71 -7.89 -5.69 -12.94
CA ALA A 71 -6.55 -6.06 -12.47
C ALA A 71 -6.13 -7.49 -12.89
N LEU A 72 -7.05 -8.46 -12.88
CA LEU A 72 -6.78 -9.83 -13.34
C LEU A 72 -6.41 -9.84 -14.83
N ARG A 73 -7.16 -9.13 -15.68
CA ARG A 73 -6.90 -9.02 -17.12
C ARG A 73 -5.58 -8.33 -17.44
N ILE A 74 -5.27 -7.26 -16.71
CA ILE A 74 -3.98 -6.58 -16.84
C ILE A 74 -2.83 -7.53 -16.49
N MET A 75 -2.96 -8.31 -15.41
CA MET A 75 -1.93 -9.28 -15.02
C MET A 75 -1.79 -10.45 -16.02
N LEU A 76 -2.88 -10.85 -16.70
CA LEU A 76 -2.83 -11.86 -17.77
C LEU A 76 -2.05 -11.38 -19.01
N ALA A 77 -2.04 -10.08 -19.26
CA ALA A 77 -1.28 -9.45 -20.35
C ALA A 77 0.22 -9.29 -20.03
N VAL A 78 0.67 -9.66 -18.82
CA VAL A 78 2.10 -9.59 -18.44
C VAL A 78 2.90 -10.65 -19.21
N PRO A 79 3.97 -10.25 -19.95
CA PRO A 79 4.86 -11.20 -20.62
C PRO A 79 5.58 -12.11 -19.61
N ARG A 80 5.86 -13.36 -20.00
CA ARG A 80 6.62 -14.34 -19.19
C ARG A 80 6.00 -14.67 -17.82
N LEU A 81 4.68 -14.52 -17.70
CA LEU A 81 3.96 -15.02 -16.53
C LEU A 81 3.99 -16.55 -16.51
N ASP A 82 4.31 -17.13 -15.35
CA ASP A 82 4.24 -18.57 -15.08
C ASP A 82 2.88 -19.17 -15.49
N ASP A 83 2.90 -20.33 -16.15
CA ASP A 83 1.71 -20.97 -16.71
C ASP A 83 0.69 -21.40 -15.65
N GLY A 84 1.15 -21.78 -14.45
CA GLY A 84 0.28 -22.09 -13.32
C GLY A 84 -0.49 -20.85 -12.86
N VAL A 85 0.20 -19.71 -12.74
CA VAL A 85 -0.43 -18.43 -12.39
C VAL A 85 -1.35 -17.95 -13.51
N ARG A 86 -0.93 -18.06 -14.77
CA ARG A 86 -1.75 -17.68 -15.93
C ARG A 86 -3.08 -18.42 -15.93
N ARG A 87 -3.06 -19.75 -15.79
CA ARG A 87 -4.29 -20.57 -15.71
C ARG A 87 -5.17 -20.16 -14.54
N ARG A 88 -4.57 -19.90 -13.38
CA ARG A 88 -5.30 -19.49 -12.17
C ARG A 88 -5.97 -18.12 -12.35
N LEU A 89 -5.27 -17.13 -12.91
CA LEU A 89 -5.84 -15.81 -13.21
C LEU A 89 -6.96 -15.90 -14.25
N ALA A 90 -6.80 -16.72 -15.30
CA ALA A 90 -7.82 -16.93 -16.32
C ALA A 90 -9.08 -17.57 -15.75
N HIS A 91 -8.93 -18.57 -14.87
CA HIS A 91 -10.04 -19.17 -14.14
C HIS A 91 -10.78 -18.12 -13.29
N LEU A 92 -10.05 -17.25 -12.59
CA LEU A 92 -10.63 -16.17 -11.77
C LEU A 92 -11.35 -15.11 -12.62
N ASP A 93 -10.83 -14.73 -13.80
CA ASP A 93 -11.56 -13.84 -14.73
C ASP A 93 -12.86 -14.48 -15.23
N GLY A 94 -12.83 -15.78 -15.53
CA GLY A 94 -14.02 -16.53 -15.95
C GLY A 94 -15.11 -16.56 -14.88
N ARG A 95 -14.73 -16.62 -13.59
CA ARG A 95 -15.71 -16.52 -12.49
C ARG A 95 -16.39 -15.16 -12.39
N LEU A 96 -15.82 -14.12 -13.01
CA LEU A 96 -16.38 -12.77 -13.08
C LEU A 96 -17.09 -12.52 -14.43
N GLU A 97 -17.54 -13.57 -15.10
CA GLU A 97 -18.45 -13.45 -16.25
C GLU A 97 -19.69 -12.61 -15.89
N GLY A 98 -20.14 -11.78 -16.82
CA GLY A 98 -21.21 -10.79 -16.60
C GLY A 98 -20.78 -9.46 -15.96
N VAL A 99 -19.52 -9.32 -15.53
CA VAL A 99 -18.98 -8.05 -14.99
C VAL A 99 -18.35 -7.21 -16.11
N GLU A 100 -18.71 -5.94 -16.22
CA GLU A 100 -18.13 -5.07 -17.24
C GLU A 100 -16.63 -4.85 -16.98
N VAL A 101 -15.82 -4.85 -18.05
CA VAL A 101 -14.37 -4.65 -17.92
C VAL A 101 -14.08 -3.17 -18.06
N LEU A 102 -13.35 -2.61 -17.10
CA LEU A 102 -12.92 -1.21 -17.18
C LEU A 102 -12.10 -0.99 -18.45
N ARG A 103 -12.49 0.02 -19.24
CA ARG A 103 -11.78 0.38 -20.46
C ARG A 103 -10.39 0.92 -20.08
N PRO A 104 -9.33 0.55 -20.82
CA PRO A 104 -8.00 1.13 -20.62
C PRO A 104 -8.05 2.66 -20.64
N GLY A 105 -7.36 3.30 -19.69
CA GLY A 105 -7.33 4.76 -19.56
C GLY A 105 -8.57 5.39 -18.94
N SER A 106 -9.64 4.63 -18.66
CA SER A 106 -10.75 5.15 -17.87
C SER A 106 -10.34 5.34 -16.40
N PRO A 107 -10.89 6.34 -15.70
CA PRO A 107 -10.61 6.51 -14.28
C PRO A 107 -11.06 5.27 -13.52
N VAL A 108 -10.20 4.79 -12.61
CA VAL A 108 -10.54 3.67 -11.73
C VAL A 108 -11.63 4.14 -10.77
N PRO A 109 -12.81 3.49 -10.74
CA PRO A 109 -13.86 3.86 -9.80
C PRO A 109 -13.39 3.70 -8.35
N SER A 110 -13.90 4.52 -7.44
CA SER A 110 -13.64 4.38 -6.00
C SER A 110 -14.56 3.33 -5.38
N TRP A 111 -14.05 2.61 -4.38
CA TRP A 111 -14.82 1.71 -3.53
C TRP A 111 -14.54 2.04 -2.07
N THR A 112 -15.51 1.76 -1.19
CA THR A 112 -15.41 2.05 0.24
C THR A 112 -15.38 0.75 1.04
N PRO A 113 -14.43 0.58 1.97
CA PRO A 113 -14.45 -0.55 2.90
C PRO A 113 -15.77 -0.66 3.65
N SER A 114 -16.38 -1.83 3.60
CA SER A 114 -17.61 -2.15 4.32
C SER A 114 -17.58 -3.62 4.77
N ARG A 115 -18.49 -3.97 5.69
CA ARG A 115 -18.68 -5.36 6.12
C ARG A 115 -19.11 -6.28 4.97
N LEU A 116 -19.79 -5.74 3.97
CA LEU A 116 -20.28 -6.51 2.81
C LEU A 116 -19.14 -6.92 1.86
N ASN A 117 -18.13 -6.07 1.72
CA ASN A 117 -16.96 -6.31 0.86
C ASN A 117 -15.69 -6.67 1.63
N GLU A 118 -15.78 -6.97 2.93
CA GLU A 118 -14.64 -7.29 3.81
C GLU A 118 -13.69 -8.34 3.20
N ARG A 119 -14.25 -9.41 2.64
CA ARG A 119 -13.46 -10.47 1.99
C ARG A 119 -12.76 -10.03 0.69
N TYR A 120 -13.27 -8.99 0.03
CA TYR A 120 -12.71 -8.44 -1.21
C TYR A 120 -11.59 -7.45 -0.94
N GLN A 121 -11.59 -6.79 0.22
CA GLN A 121 -10.68 -5.67 0.51
C GLN A 121 -9.21 -5.99 0.20
N PRO A 122 -8.64 -7.16 0.60
CA PRO A 122 -7.25 -7.48 0.26
C PRO A 122 -7.01 -7.60 -1.26
N ALA A 123 -7.97 -8.17 -2.00
CA ALA A 123 -7.88 -8.31 -3.44
C ALA A 123 -8.05 -6.96 -4.15
N LEU A 124 -8.95 -6.11 -3.67
CA LEU A 124 -9.19 -4.76 -4.20
C LEU A 124 -8.00 -3.84 -3.98
N ARG A 125 -7.37 -3.88 -2.80
CA ARG A 125 -6.13 -3.13 -2.54
C ARG A 125 -5.01 -3.54 -3.49
N LEU A 126 -4.83 -4.84 -3.72
CA LEU A 126 -3.86 -5.32 -4.72
C LEU A 126 -4.25 -4.91 -6.14
N ALA A 127 -5.54 -4.96 -6.49
CA ALA A 127 -6.05 -4.54 -7.78
C ALA A 127 -5.79 -3.04 -8.02
N GLU A 128 -5.99 -2.18 -7.02
CA GLU A 128 -5.63 -0.75 -7.08
C GLU A 128 -4.14 -0.55 -7.37
N VAL A 129 -3.26 -1.30 -6.70
CA VAL A 129 -1.81 -1.24 -6.97
C VAL A 129 -1.52 -1.66 -8.41
N VAL A 130 -2.15 -2.72 -8.91
CA VAL A 130 -2.00 -3.16 -10.30
C VAL A 130 -2.44 -2.07 -11.26
N LEU A 131 -3.65 -1.52 -11.07
CA LEU A 131 -4.22 -0.50 -11.96
C LEU A 131 -3.42 0.80 -11.97
N ARG A 132 -2.84 1.20 -10.83
CA ARG A 132 -2.02 2.42 -10.73
C ARG A 132 -0.62 2.28 -11.35
N ASN A 133 -0.05 1.08 -11.36
CA ASN A 133 1.35 0.84 -11.75
C ASN A 133 1.49 0.12 -13.11
N CYS A 134 0.37 -0.12 -13.81
CA CYS A 134 0.40 -0.68 -15.16
C CYS A 134 0.18 0.42 -16.20
N SER A 135 1.10 0.51 -17.16
CA SER A 135 0.88 1.27 -18.39
C SER A 135 0.41 0.30 -19.48
N ALA A 136 -0.88 0.36 -19.81
CA ALA A 136 -1.48 -0.38 -20.91
C ALA A 136 -1.50 0.49 -22.17
N LYS A 137 -1.05 -0.05 -23.31
CA LYS A 137 -1.29 0.55 -24.63
C LYS A 137 -2.42 -0.23 -25.32
N PRO A 138 -3.38 0.44 -25.97
CA PRO A 138 -4.31 -0.24 -26.87
C PRO A 138 -3.54 -0.87 -28.03
N SER A 139 -3.80 -2.13 -28.36
CA SER A 139 -3.30 -2.82 -29.55
C SER A 139 -4.45 -3.40 -30.38
N GLN A 140 -4.19 -3.77 -31.64
CA GLN A 140 -5.22 -4.34 -32.54
C GLN A 140 -5.79 -5.67 -32.04
N GLU A 141 -5.07 -6.41 -31.19
CA GLU A 141 -5.51 -7.69 -30.59
C GLU A 141 -6.03 -7.53 -29.15
N GLY A 142 -6.07 -6.32 -28.60
CA GLY A 142 -6.55 -6.03 -27.25
C GLY A 142 -5.68 -5.04 -26.48
N ILE A 143 -5.21 -5.44 -25.29
CA ILE A 143 -4.32 -4.63 -24.45
C ILE A 143 -2.91 -5.19 -24.58
N GLU A 144 -2.00 -4.42 -25.18
CA GLU A 144 -0.58 -4.72 -25.12
C GLU A 144 0.02 -3.96 -23.95
N MET A 145 0.41 -4.71 -22.92
CA MET A 145 0.95 -4.12 -21.70
C MET A 145 2.40 -3.70 -21.94
N ALA A 146 2.68 -2.40 -21.79
CA ALA A 146 3.99 -1.84 -22.09
C ALA A 146 5.00 -2.10 -20.96
N SER A 147 4.57 -2.04 -19.70
CA SER A 147 5.32 -2.48 -18.52
C SER A 147 4.46 -2.40 -17.24
N PHE A 148 4.78 -3.25 -16.26
CA PHE A 148 4.35 -3.12 -14.86
C PHE A 148 5.59 -2.79 -14.04
N VAL A 149 5.68 -1.55 -13.57
CA VAL A 149 6.84 -1.07 -12.80
C VAL A 149 6.36 -0.72 -11.41
N VAL A 150 6.91 -1.41 -10.41
CA VAL A 150 6.69 -1.09 -8.99
C VAL A 150 7.98 -0.52 -8.43
N THR A 151 7.87 0.64 -7.82
CA THR A 151 8.96 1.30 -7.11
C THR A 151 9.25 0.55 -5.80
N MET A 152 10.08 -0.49 -5.87
CA MET A 152 10.31 -1.43 -4.76
C MET A 152 10.86 -0.76 -3.49
N TRP A 153 11.64 0.31 -3.63
CA TRP A 153 12.14 1.02 -2.46
C TRP A 153 11.02 1.65 -1.63
N LYS A 154 10.05 2.27 -2.29
CA LYS A 154 8.88 2.85 -1.64
C LYS A 154 7.99 1.79 -1.00
N VAL A 155 7.78 0.66 -1.68
CA VAL A 155 7.00 -0.46 -1.11
C VAL A 155 7.65 -0.98 0.18
N PHE A 156 8.97 -1.08 0.20
CA PHE A 156 9.70 -1.50 1.39
C PHE A 156 9.59 -0.46 2.53
N GLU A 157 9.80 0.83 2.22
CA GLU A 157 9.65 1.92 3.19
C GLU A 157 8.25 1.97 3.80
N ASP A 158 7.20 1.93 2.95
CA ASP A 158 5.81 1.92 3.38
C ASP A 158 5.52 0.68 4.26
N PHE A 159 6.00 -0.50 3.86
CA PHE A 159 5.84 -1.73 4.63
C PHE A 159 6.49 -1.63 6.02
N VAL A 160 7.76 -1.22 6.08
CA VAL A 160 8.49 -1.11 7.36
C VAL A 160 7.83 -0.05 8.24
N THR A 161 7.39 1.07 7.67
CA THR A 161 6.68 2.13 8.38
C THR A 161 5.40 1.62 9.03
N ILE A 162 4.56 0.91 8.28
CA ILE A 162 3.31 0.34 8.78
C ILE A 162 3.60 -0.71 9.84
N ALA A 163 4.51 -1.65 9.55
CA ALA A 163 4.85 -2.73 10.47
C ALA A 163 5.47 -2.22 11.78
N LEU A 164 6.32 -1.19 11.73
CA LEU A 164 6.83 -0.52 12.93
C LEU A 164 5.72 0.18 13.70
N THR A 165 4.81 0.88 13.01
CA THR A 165 3.69 1.57 13.65
C THR A 165 2.80 0.59 14.39
N GLU A 166 2.46 -0.55 13.76
CA GLU A 166 1.68 -1.62 14.38
C GLU A 166 2.43 -2.29 15.53
N ALA A 167 3.74 -2.56 15.37
CA ALA A 167 4.55 -3.19 16.40
C ALA A 167 4.77 -2.29 17.63
N LEU A 168 4.83 -0.97 17.45
CA LEU A 168 5.02 0.01 18.51
C LEU A 168 3.72 0.42 19.19
N ALA A 169 2.55 0.21 18.56
CA ALA A 169 1.25 0.61 19.10
C ALA A 169 0.92 0.05 20.51
N PRO A 170 1.37 -1.16 20.92
CA PRO A 170 1.17 -1.64 22.28
C PRO A 170 2.04 -0.97 23.35
N HIS A 171 3.03 -0.17 22.97
CA HIS A 171 3.96 0.50 23.88
C HIS A 171 3.53 1.95 24.16
N PRO A 172 3.87 2.52 25.34
CA PRO A 172 3.55 3.91 25.67
C PRO A 172 4.14 4.90 24.67
N GLY A 173 3.37 5.90 24.26
CA GLY A 173 3.77 6.88 23.26
C GLY A 173 3.01 6.81 21.94
N ARG A 174 3.52 7.53 20.93
CA ARG A 174 2.94 7.64 19.59
C ARG A 174 4.01 7.54 18.52
N THR A 175 3.74 6.71 17.51
CA THR A 175 4.56 6.60 16.32
C THR A 175 4.07 7.58 15.24
N HIS A 176 4.99 8.36 14.70
CA HIS A 176 4.75 9.29 13.60
C HIS A 176 5.59 8.87 12.39
N ALA A 177 4.93 8.69 11.26
CA ALA A 177 5.59 8.55 9.97
C ALA A 177 5.80 9.93 9.33
N GLN A 178 6.93 10.12 8.64
CA GLN A 178 7.24 11.33 7.87
C GLN A 178 7.06 12.60 8.72
N LEU A 179 7.74 12.63 9.88
CA LEU A 179 7.68 13.72 10.85
C LEU A 179 8.50 14.93 10.35
N PRO A 180 7.85 16.08 10.08
CA PRO A 180 8.56 17.30 9.76
C PRO A 180 9.37 17.77 10.97
N ALA A 181 10.63 18.14 10.73
CA ALA A 181 11.55 18.62 11.75
C ALA A 181 12.56 19.60 11.14
N PHE A 182 13.38 20.21 11.99
CA PHE A 182 14.41 21.16 11.58
C PHE A 182 15.75 20.80 12.20
N LEU A 183 16.78 20.81 11.36
CA LEU A 183 18.16 20.46 11.74
C LEU A 183 18.90 21.63 12.40
N ALA A 184 18.58 22.86 12.02
CA ALA A 184 19.28 24.07 12.47
C ALA A 184 18.27 25.18 12.80
N GLY A 185 18.68 26.08 13.70
CA GLY A 185 17.87 27.20 14.19
C GLY A 185 17.76 27.19 15.72
N ALA A 186 17.26 28.28 16.29
CA ALA A 186 17.01 28.38 17.72
C ALA A 186 15.71 27.64 18.12
N GLY A 187 15.77 26.88 19.21
CA GLY A 187 14.59 26.22 19.80
C GLY A 187 14.64 24.70 19.72
N SER A 188 13.46 24.08 19.61
CA SER A 188 13.30 22.62 19.45
C SER A 188 13.35 22.23 17.97
N TRP A 189 13.40 20.92 17.71
CA TRP A 189 13.31 20.35 16.35
C TRP A 189 12.03 20.70 15.59
N GLU A 190 11.02 21.30 16.23
CA GLU A 190 9.74 21.65 15.60
C GLU A 190 9.79 22.99 14.83
N ARG A 191 10.85 23.79 15.02
CA ARG A 191 11.04 25.09 14.32
C ARG A 191 12.50 25.31 13.98
N GLY A 192 12.77 25.86 12.80
CA GLY A 192 14.13 26.19 12.41
C GLY A 192 14.26 26.60 10.95
N GLU A 193 15.48 26.57 10.48
CA GLU A 193 15.91 27.12 9.18
C GLU A 193 16.11 26.03 8.14
N VAL A 194 16.63 24.86 8.55
CA VAL A 194 16.94 23.74 7.66
C VAL A 194 15.91 22.64 7.87
N PRO A 195 14.85 22.56 7.05
CA PRO A 195 13.81 21.55 7.20
C PRO A 195 14.34 20.17 6.81
N MET A 196 13.81 19.16 7.49
CA MET A 196 14.04 17.74 7.22
C MET A 196 12.76 16.96 7.52
N ASN A 197 12.66 15.76 6.93
CA ASN A 197 11.57 14.85 7.21
C ASN A 197 12.13 13.56 7.77
N VAL A 198 11.71 13.16 8.96
CA VAL A 198 12.16 11.92 9.60
C VAL A 198 11.19 10.81 9.25
N ASP A 199 11.70 9.69 8.73
CA ASP A 199 10.88 8.62 8.18
C ASP A 199 9.91 8.02 9.20
N VAL A 200 10.41 7.57 10.35
CA VAL A 200 9.59 7.10 11.46
C VAL A 200 10.18 7.54 12.79
N VAL A 201 9.35 8.12 13.67
CA VAL A 201 9.74 8.51 15.02
C VAL A 201 8.72 7.99 16.02
N HIS A 202 9.19 7.30 17.05
CA HIS A 202 8.37 6.99 18.21
C HIS A 202 8.63 8.03 19.30
N ARG A 203 7.56 8.67 19.78
CA ARG A 203 7.59 9.75 20.78
C ARG A 203 6.90 9.28 22.05
N ALA A 204 7.44 9.66 23.21
CA ALA A 204 6.75 9.49 24.48
C ALA A 204 5.44 10.30 24.52
N ASP A 205 4.58 10.00 25.50
CA ASP A 205 3.31 10.71 25.68
C ASP A 205 3.50 12.22 25.98
N ASP A 206 4.64 12.61 26.55
CA ASP A 206 5.03 14.01 26.75
C ASP A 206 5.55 14.70 25.48
N GLY A 207 5.56 13.99 24.35
CA GLY A 207 5.97 14.49 23.04
C GLY A 207 7.48 14.41 22.77
N ARG A 208 8.31 13.95 23.72
CA ARG A 208 9.75 13.79 23.47
C ARG A 208 10.02 12.63 22.48
N PRO A 209 10.86 12.83 21.45
CA PRO A 209 11.35 11.73 20.62
C PRO A 209 12.15 10.71 21.44
N LEU A 210 11.83 9.42 21.30
CA LEU A 210 12.52 8.34 21.99
C LEU A 210 13.47 7.58 21.06
N VAL A 211 13.00 7.29 19.84
CA VAL A 211 13.78 6.55 18.85
C VAL A 211 13.34 6.97 17.45
N VAL A 212 14.31 6.96 16.53
CA VAL A 212 14.09 7.22 15.09
C VAL A 212 14.44 5.98 14.29
N PHE A 213 13.64 5.71 13.26
CA PHE A 213 13.89 4.66 12.28
C PHE A 213 13.87 5.24 10.87
N ASP A 214 14.66 4.61 10.02
CA ASP A 214 14.70 4.89 8.60
C ASP A 214 14.83 3.56 7.86
N ALA A 215 14.03 3.37 6.81
CA ALA A 215 14.02 2.15 6.03
C ALA A 215 14.67 2.42 4.69
N LYS A 216 15.62 1.57 4.28
CA LYS A 216 16.29 1.68 2.98
C LYS A 216 16.27 0.36 2.24
N TYR A 217 15.70 0.40 1.04
CA TYR A 217 15.79 -0.73 0.12
C TYR A 217 17.09 -0.64 -0.68
N LYS A 218 18.11 -1.35 -0.22
CA LYS A 218 19.38 -1.48 -0.94
C LYS A 218 19.68 -2.95 -1.15
N VAL A 219 19.47 -3.44 -2.37
CA VAL A 219 19.98 -4.76 -2.77
C VAL A 219 21.49 -4.63 -2.74
N ALA A 220 22.16 -5.46 -1.94
CA ALA A 220 23.58 -5.37 -1.64
C ALA A 220 24.42 -5.16 -2.92
N SER A 221 24.81 -3.90 -3.19
CA SER A 221 25.85 -3.64 -4.17
C SER A 221 27.18 -4.02 -3.50
N ALA A 222 27.97 -4.85 -4.16
CA ALA A 222 29.25 -5.36 -3.67
C ALA A 222 30.31 -4.28 -3.33
N SER A 223 30.03 -2.99 -3.53
CA SER A 223 31.01 -1.91 -3.39
C SER A 223 30.94 -1.07 -2.10
N GLY A 224 29.98 -1.27 -1.19
CA GLY A 224 29.93 -0.59 0.12
C GLY A 224 29.81 0.96 0.11
N GLN A 225 29.86 1.60 -1.07
CA GLN A 225 29.90 3.06 -1.23
C GLN A 225 28.58 3.76 -0.87
N TYR A 226 27.46 3.03 -0.85
CA TYR A 226 26.14 3.60 -0.55
C TYR A 226 25.83 3.72 0.95
N ALA A 227 26.65 3.16 1.85
CA ALA A 227 26.39 3.19 3.29
C ALA A 227 26.58 4.59 3.90
N ASN A 228 27.46 5.41 3.35
CA ASN A 228 27.89 6.66 4.00
C ASN A 228 26.77 7.72 4.10
N ALA A 229 25.95 7.87 3.06
CA ALA A 229 24.89 8.88 3.03
C ALA A 229 23.82 8.65 4.10
N ASP A 230 23.42 7.39 4.32
CA ASP A 230 22.39 7.06 5.32
C ASP A 230 22.89 7.35 6.74
N HIS A 231 24.18 7.13 7.01
CA HIS A 231 24.76 7.44 8.32
C HIS A 231 24.77 8.95 8.60
N TYR A 232 25.02 9.78 7.59
CA TYR A 232 24.89 11.23 7.72
C TYR A 232 23.44 11.66 7.99
N GLN A 233 22.47 11.02 7.33
CA GLN A 233 21.06 11.23 7.59
C GLN A 233 20.68 10.84 9.02
N MET A 234 21.15 9.68 9.51
CA MET A 234 20.87 9.24 10.88
C MET A 234 21.50 10.15 11.92
N LEU A 235 22.73 10.64 11.65
CA LEU A 235 23.37 11.64 12.48
C LEU A 235 22.56 12.95 12.54
N ALA A 236 22.07 13.43 11.40
CA ALA A 236 21.21 14.61 11.35
C ALA A 236 19.93 14.41 12.16
N TYR A 237 19.29 13.23 12.04
CA TYR A 237 18.08 12.88 12.79
C TYR A 237 18.30 12.86 14.29
N CYS A 238 19.32 12.13 14.74
CA CYS A 238 19.68 12.06 16.15
C CYS A 238 20.03 13.42 16.75
N THR A 239 20.78 14.24 16.02
CA THR A 239 21.22 15.56 16.49
C THR A 239 20.03 16.51 16.62
N ALA A 240 19.19 16.58 15.59
CA ALA A 240 18.00 17.45 15.59
C ALA A 240 17.02 17.06 16.70
N LEU A 241 16.67 15.77 16.80
CA LEU A 241 15.66 15.28 17.74
C LEU A 241 16.21 14.99 19.15
N LYS A 242 17.52 15.16 19.36
CA LYS A 242 18.24 14.81 20.61
C LYS A 242 18.03 13.36 21.05
N VAL A 243 18.06 12.45 20.07
CA VAL A 243 17.87 11.02 20.30
C VAL A 243 19.23 10.33 20.27
N PRO A 244 19.59 9.50 21.27
CA PRO A 244 20.92 8.90 21.36
C PRO A 244 21.17 7.76 20.36
N ARG A 245 20.10 7.23 19.76
CA ARG A 245 20.17 6.05 18.88
C ARG A 245 19.18 6.13 17.72
N ALA A 246 19.66 5.85 16.51
CA ALA A 246 18.86 5.70 15.30
C ALA A 246 18.93 4.25 14.79
N TRP A 247 17.86 3.80 14.15
CA TRP A 247 17.76 2.46 13.58
C TRP A 247 17.58 2.54 12.07
N LEU A 248 18.46 1.86 11.35
CA LEU A 248 18.52 1.86 9.90
C LEU A 248 18.19 0.47 9.39
N ILE A 249 16.98 0.30 8.87
CA ILE A 249 16.42 -0.99 8.50
C ILE A 249 16.65 -1.23 7.01
N TYR A 250 17.39 -2.28 6.68
CA TYR A 250 17.76 -2.60 5.29
C TYR A 250 17.09 -3.85 4.77
N ALA A 251 16.63 -3.83 3.52
CA ALA A 251 16.20 -5.04 2.83
C ALA A 251 17.42 -5.91 2.46
N GLY A 252 17.65 -7.03 3.14
CA GLY A 252 18.79 -7.91 2.84
C GLY A 252 18.93 -9.14 3.74
N GLY A 253 19.59 -10.18 3.23
CA GLY A 253 19.74 -11.50 3.89
C GLY A 253 20.79 -11.57 5.00
N GLY A 254 21.12 -10.46 5.67
CA GLY A 254 21.97 -10.47 6.86
C GLY A 254 21.19 -10.87 8.10
N SER A 255 21.81 -11.57 9.05
CA SER A 255 21.10 -12.09 10.24
C SER A 255 21.40 -11.35 11.53
N SER A 256 22.38 -10.44 11.54
CA SER A 256 22.81 -9.76 12.76
C SER A 256 22.72 -8.24 12.62
N THR A 257 22.14 -7.60 13.63
CA THR A 257 22.22 -6.14 13.79
C THR A 257 23.68 -5.72 13.98
N ARG A 258 24.02 -4.54 13.47
CA ARG A 258 25.35 -3.96 13.64
C ARG A 258 25.23 -2.54 14.19
N THR A 259 25.77 -2.32 15.37
CA THR A 259 25.82 -0.98 15.98
C THR A 259 27.10 -0.25 15.59
N ARG A 260 26.95 1.02 15.19
CA ARG A 260 28.06 1.94 14.94
C ARG A 260 27.92 3.16 15.83
N THR A 261 28.94 3.44 16.63
CA THR A 261 29.03 4.68 17.39
C THR A 261 29.64 5.78 16.53
N ILE A 262 28.92 6.89 16.39
CA ILE A 262 29.39 8.07 15.69
C ILE A 262 30.40 8.81 16.57
N LYS A 263 31.57 9.10 16.00
CA LYS A 263 32.65 9.80 16.70
C LYS A 263 32.19 11.16 17.21
N ASN A 264 32.76 11.59 18.33
CA ASN A 264 32.61 12.92 18.96
C ASN A 264 31.24 13.27 19.55
N ILE A 265 30.15 12.62 19.13
CA ILE A 265 28.79 12.94 19.60
C ILE A 265 28.12 11.79 20.38
N GLY A 266 28.69 10.58 20.33
CA GLY A 266 28.20 9.44 21.11
C GLY A 266 26.86 8.85 20.65
N VAL A 267 26.32 9.34 19.53
CA VAL A 267 25.14 8.78 18.86
C VAL A 267 25.46 7.38 18.33
N GLU A 268 24.50 6.46 18.44
CA GLU A 268 24.60 5.13 17.87
C GLU A 268 23.65 4.96 16.68
N VAL A 269 24.16 4.43 15.58
CA VAL A 269 23.36 3.99 14.43
C VAL A 269 23.35 2.46 14.44
N VAL A 270 22.17 1.87 14.56
CA VAL A 270 21.97 0.41 14.53
C VAL A 270 21.48 0.03 13.15
N GLU A 271 22.33 -0.67 12.39
CA GLU A 271 21.97 -1.28 11.11
C GLU A 271 21.22 -2.59 11.40
N ALA A 272 19.97 -2.70 10.94
CA ALA A 272 19.10 -3.85 11.16
C ALA A 272 18.67 -4.46 9.81
N PRO A 273 19.31 -5.57 9.37
CA PRO A 273 18.89 -6.23 8.14
C PRO A 273 17.55 -6.95 8.34
N LEU A 274 16.70 -6.88 7.31
CA LEU A 274 15.42 -7.56 7.23
C LEU A 274 15.45 -8.56 6.08
N ASP A 275 15.37 -9.85 6.42
CA ASP A 275 15.43 -10.93 5.42
C ASP A 275 14.06 -11.11 4.74
N LEU A 276 13.92 -10.45 3.58
CA LEU A 276 12.72 -10.50 2.76
C LEU A 276 12.51 -11.85 2.04
N SER A 277 13.46 -12.79 2.11
CA SER A 277 13.28 -14.14 1.55
C SER A 277 12.41 -15.03 2.42
N GLN A 278 12.20 -14.65 3.69
CA GLN A 278 11.39 -15.38 4.65
C GLN A 278 9.89 -15.20 4.41
N SER A 279 9.09 -16.05 5.07
CA SER A 279 7.63 -15.88 5.05
C SER A 279 7.19 -14.55 5.68
N PRO A 280 6.06 -13.94 5.25
CA PRO A 280 5.60 -12.65 5.78
C PRO A 280 5.48 -12.59 7.30
N ASN A 281 4.99 -13.66 7.94
CA ASN A 281 4.88 -13.72 9.40
C ASN A 281 6.23 -13.73 10.11
N VAL A 282 7.27 -14.25 9.46
CA VAL A 282 8.65 -14.20 10.00
C VAL A 282 9.19 -12.77 9.86
N VAL A 283 8.98 -12.13 8.70
CA VAL A 283 9.41 -10.75 8.47
C VAL A 283 8.73 -9.78 9.46
N LEU A 284 7.42 -9.92 9.69
CA LEU A 284 6.70 -9.12 10.68
C LEU A 284 7.23 -9.31 12.10
N ARG A 285 7.60 -10.54 12.47
CA ARG A 285 8.25 -10.81 13.77
C ARG A 285 9.63 -10.17 13.88
N GLN A 286 10.42 -10.15 12.80
CA GLN A 286 11.70 -9.43 12.78
C GLN A 286 11.50 -7.93 13.02
N VAL A 287 10.50 -7.30 12.39
CA VAL A 287 10.18 -5.88 12.64
C VAL A 287 9.73 -5.65 14.08
N ALA A 288 8.90 -6.54 14.65
CA ALA A 288 8.47 -6.44 16.03
C ALA A 288 9.63 -6.59 17.04
N GLN A 289 10.59 -7.45 16.74
CA GLN A 289 11.81 -7.59 17.52
C GLN A 289 12.67 -6.31 17.46
N ILE A 290 12.87 -5.75 16.26
CA ILE A 290 13.56 -4.47 16.07
C ILE A 290 12.90 -3.36 16.90
N ALA A 291 11.57 -3.26 16.85
CA ALA A 291 10.81 -2.27 17.63
C ALA A 291 11.03 -2.43 19.15
N THR A 292 11.02 -3.67 19.65
CA THR A 292 11.21 -3.97 21.07
C THR A 292 12.63 -3.64 21.53
N GLU A 293 13.65 -4.06 20.78
CA GLU A 293 15.06 -3.78 21.06
C GLU A 293 15.35 -2.27 21.02
N ALA A 294 14.72 -1.58 20.08
CA ALA A 294 14.81 -0.14 19.93
C ALA A 294 14.31 0.61 21.17
N LEU A 295 13.15 0.22 21.70
CA LEU A 295 12.59 0.83 22.91
C LEU A 295 13.38 0.46 24.17
N ALA A 296 13.79 -0.80 24.34
CA ALA A 296 14.58 -1.23 25.50
C ALA A 296 15.88 -0.42 25.67
N GLY A 297 16.53 -0.07 24.56
CA GLY A 297 17.73 0.77 24.55
C GLY A 297 17.51 2.22 24.98
N THR A 298 16.26 2.71 24.99
CA THR A 298 15.94 4.08 25.43
C THR A 298 15.84 4.19 26.95
N THR A 299 15.31 3.15 27.62
CA THR A 299 15.15 3.11 29.08
C THR A 299 16.50 2.99 29.79
N SER A 300 17.39 2.12 29.28
CA SER A 300 18.71 1.87 29.91
C SER A 300 19.67 3.07 29.88
N LYS A 301 19.49 4.02 28.94
CA LYS A 301 20.30 5.24 28.88
C LYS A 301 19.72 6.40 29.69
N GLN A 302 18.43 6.35 30.06
CA GLN A 302 17.80 7.37 30.92
C GLN A 302 18.16 7.22 32.40
N GLU A 303 18.51 6.01 32.85
CA GLU A 303 18.94 5.76 34.24
C GLU A 303 20.43 6.08 34.48
N ALA A 304 21.19 6.37 33.42
CA ALA A 304 22.65 6.52 33.46
C ALA A 304 23.15 7.97 33.24
N GLY A 305 22.25 8.96 33.17
CA GLY A 305 22.57 10.38 32.98
C GLY A 305 21.82 11.28 33.94
#